data_AF-A0AAJ7WH07-F1
#
_entry.id   AF-A0AAJ7WH07-F1
#
_cell.length_a   1.000
_cell.length_b   1.000
_cell.length_c   1.000
_cell.angle_alpha   90.00
_cell.angle_beta   90.00
_cell.angle_gamma   90.00
#
_symmetry.space_group_name_H-M   'P 1'
#
loop_
_entity.id
_entity.type
_entity.pdbx_description
1 polymer ?
#
loop_
_entity_poly.entity_id
_entity_poly.type
_entity_poly.pdbx_seq_one_letter_code
_entity_poly.pdbx_strand_id
1 'polypeptide(L)'
;MSFIPESPALLMKQDSPKSMVSEALCFFFNRTASAESQRELLMEREDNDGSRFSVAYPKDPAVLRPLLIALILAGTQQARGTNVILFYMNEIFYSASQSIEPSIQVIIVVAVQVVFTFVTALLIDLGRRVLLLVSSTISLIGMLLLIASYVLQGQKSPALDHLSWLPAISLSIFVAGFSFGLGPVP
;
A
#
# COMPACT_ATOMS: atom_id res chain seq x y z
N MET A 1 21.31 -22.99 -14.63
CA MET A 1 21.18 -23.10 -13.17
C MET A 1 20.58 -21.80 -12.68
N SER A 2 19.27 -21.78 -12.43
CA SER A 2 18.59 -20.62 -11.83
C SER A 2 18.80 -20.71 -10.32
N PHE A 3 19.37 -19.69 -9.69
CA PHE A 3 19.69 -19.66 -8.25
C PHE A 3 18.45 -19.60 -7.34
N ILE A 4 17.25 -19.51 -7.92
CA ILE A 4 15.98 -19.43 -7.20
C ILE A 4 15.08 -20.56 -7.71
N PRO A 5 14.58 -21.46 -6.84
CA PRO A 5 13.64 -22.49 -7.22
C PRO A 5 12.29 -21.88 -7.62
N GLU A 6 11.58 -22.57 -8.51
CA GLU A 6 10.20 -22.26 -8.91
C GLU A 6 9.25 -22.23 -7.70
N SER A 7 8.12 -21.53 -7.85
CA SER A 7 7.14 -21.41 -6.77
C SER A 7 6.60 -22.79 -6.37
N PRO A 8 6.62 -23.16 -5.07
CA PRO A 8 6.13 -24.46 -4.61
C PRO A 8 4.68 -24.76 -5.03
N ALA A 9 3.82 -23.73 -5.03
CA ALA A 9 2.43 -23.86 -5.43
C ALA A 9 2.29 -24.18 -6.94
N LEU A 10 3.18 -23.64 -7.77
CA LEU A 10 3.20 -23.92 -9.20
C LEU A 10 3.70 -25.35 -9.48
N LEU A 11 4.75 -25.78 -8.78
CA LEU A 11 5.29 -27.14 -8.90
C LEU A 11 4.26 -28.20 -8.50
N MET A 12 3.47 -27.95 -7.45
CA MET A 12 2.36 -28.82 -7.06
C MET A 12 1.28 -28.89 -8.14
N LYS A 13 0.91 -27.74 -8.70
CA LYS A 13 -0.10 -27.65 -9.77
C LYS A 13 0.31 -28.31 -11.09
N GLN A 14 1.62 -28.38 -11.36
CA GLN A 14 2.18 -29.04 -12.54
C GLN A 14 2.44 -30.54 -12.33
N ASP A 15 2.06 -31.10 -11.18
CA ASP A 15 2.31 -32.50 -10.81
C ASP A 15 3.80 -32.87 -10.87
N SER A 16 4.65 -31.89 -10.54
CA SER A 16 6.10 -32.04 -10.54
C SER A 16 6.56 -33.01 -9.44
N PRO A 17 7.74 -33.64 -9.59
CA PRO A 17 8.25 -34.61 -8.62
C PRO A 17 8.31 -34.00 -7.21
N LYS A 18 7.82 -34.77 -6.23
CA LYS A 18 7.71 -34.38 -4.81
C LYS A 18 9.02 -33.85 -4.21
N SER A 19 10.17 -34.33 -4.72
CA SER A 19 11.50 -33.86 -4.31
C SER A 19 11.73 -32.38 -4.64
N MET A 20 11.30 -31.91 -5.82
CA MET A 20 11.46 -30.51 -6.23
C MET A 20 10.54 -29.58 -5.41
N VAL A 21 9.32 -30.02 -5.10
CA VAL A 21 8.41 -29.28 -4.23
C VAL A 21 9.00 -29.15 -2.82
N SER A 22 9.54 -30.24 -2.26
CA SER A 22 10.17 -30.20 -0.93
C SER A 22 11.44 -29.36 -0.91
N GLU A 23 12.23 -29.35 -1.98
CA GLU A 23 13.43 -28.52 -2.10
C GLU A 23 13.07 -27.04 -2.16
N ALA A 24 12.07 -26.67 -2.97
CA ALA A 24 11.57 -25.30 -3.03
C ALA A 24 11.00 -24.84 -1.68
N LEU A 25 10.19 -25.66 -1.01
CA LEU A 25 9.66 -25.35 0.33
C LEU A 25 10.78 -25.24 1.38
N CYS A 26 11.79 -26.10 1.32
CA CYS A 26 12.91 -26.04 2.24
C CYS A 26 13.78 -24.79 2.00
N PHE A 27 13.93 -24.37 0.75
CA PHE A 27 14.61 -23.13 0.38
C PHE A 27 13.87 -21.89 0.91
N PHE A 28 12.54 -21.82 0.77
CA PHE A 28 11.75 -20.65 1.21
C PHE A 28 11.46 -20.61 2.72
N PHE A 29 11.27 -21.76 3.38
CA PHE A 29 10.84 -21.82 4.79
C PHE A 29 11.91 -22.35 5.75
N ASN A 30 13.07 -22.77 5.25
CA ASN A 30 14.24 -23.21 6.02
C ASN A 30 13.92 -24.25 7.12
N ARG A 31 12.87 -25.06 6.93
CA ARG A 31 12.44 -26.14 7.86
C ARG A 31 11.68 -27.23 7.11
N THR A 32 12.19 -28.46 7.16
CA THR A 32 11.56 -29.65 6.57
C THR A 32 10.21 -29.98 7.19
N ALA A 33 10.05 -29.81 8.51
CA ALA A 33 8.79 -30.06 9.22
C ALA A 33 7.67 -29.06 8.89
N SER A 34 8.03 -27.84 8.44
CA SER A 34 7.04 -26.85 7.97
C SER A 34 6.68 -27.08 6.51
N ALA A 35 7.53 -27.76 5.73
CA ALA A 35 7.26 -28.04 4.33
C ALA A 35 6.08 -29.01 4.18
N GLU A 36 5.95 -30.03 5.04
CA GLU A 36 4.83 -30.98 4.98
C GLU A 36 3.50 -30.34 5.37
N SER A 37 3.45 -29.55 6.45
CA SER A 37 2.23 -28.84 6.85
C SER A 37 1.79 -27.78 5.84
N GLN A 38 2.74 -27.04 5.25
CA GLN A 38 2.45 -26.10 4.17
C GLN A 38 1.96 -26.81 2.92
N ARG A 39 2.49 -28.00 2.64
CA ARG A 39 2.06 -28.82 1.50
C ARG A 39 0.64 -29.36 1.70
N GLU A 40 0.28 -29.75 2.91
CA GLU A 40 -1.09 -30.16 3.26
C GLU A 40 -2.09 -28.99 3.12
N LEU A 41 -1.72 -27.79 3.60
CA LEU A 41 -2.52 -26.56 3.41
C LEU A 41 -2.67 -26.16 1.93
N LEU A 42 -1.63 -26.40 1.12
CA LEU A 42 -1.68 -26.13 -0.32
C LEU A 42 -2.57 -27.14 -1.06
N MET A 43 -2.55 -28.41 -0.65
CA MET A 43 -3.46 -29.45 -1.17
C MET A 43 -4.91 -29.16 -0.79
N GLU A 44 -5.19 -28.78 0.46
CA GLU A 44 -6.53 -28.39 0.92
C GLU A 44 -7.04 -27.13 0.18
N ARG A 45 -6.14 -26.22 -0.20
CA ARG A 45 -6.45 -25.09 -1.06
C ARG A 45 -6.77 -25.51 -2.49
N GLU A 46 -6.02 -26.44 -3.09
CA GLU A 46 -6.31 -26.92 -4.45
C GLU A 46 -7.64 -27.69 -4.52
N ASP A 47 -7.97 -28.49 -3.51
CA ASP A 47 -9.24 -29.23 -3.46
C ASP A 47 -10.45 -28.31 -3.27
N ASN A 48 -10.28 -27.19 -2.56
CA ASN A 48 -11.30 -26.14 -2.43
C ASN A 48 -11.36 -25.20 -3.64
N ASP A 49 -10.24 -24.95 -4.31
CA ASP A 49 -10.10 -24.01 -5.43
C ASP A 49 -10.19 -24.77 -6.77
N GLY A 50 -11.29 -25.52 -6.95
CA GLY A 50 -11.57 -26.30 -8.16
C GLY A 50 -11.78 -25.48 -9.44
N SER A 51 -11.55 -24.16 -9.41
CA SER A 51 -11.71 -23.29 -10.57
C SER A 51 -10.36 -22.91 -11.17
N ARG A 52 -9.97 -23.62 -12.23
CA ARG A 52 -8.95 -23.10 -13.15
C ARG A 52 -9.43 -21.72 -13.63
N PHE A 53 -8.64 -20.68 -13.40
CA PHE A 53 -8.89 -19.34 -13.95
C PHE A 53 -8.80 -19.40 -15.47
N SER A 54 -9.91 -19.79 -16.10
CA SER A 54 -10.09 -19.78 -17.54
C SER A 54 -10.66 -18.41 -17.89
N VAL A 55 -10.02 -17.74 -18.84
CA VAL A 55 -10.43 -16.43 -19.40
C VAL A 55 -11.88 -16.47 -19.94
N ALA A 56 -12.48 -17.66 -20.04
CA ALA A 56 -13.83 -17.93 -20.54
C ALA A 56 -14.98 -17.78 -19.52
N TYR A 57 -14.76 -17.39 -18.26
CA TYR A 57 -15.85 -17.20 -17.26
C TYR A 57 -16.04 -15.74 -16.80
N PRO A 58 -16.28 -14.76 -17.70
CA PRO A 58 -16.53 -13.37 -17.29
C PRO A 58 -17.89 -13.16 -16.60
N LYS A 59 -18.68 -14.21 -16.35
CA LYS A 59 -20.04 -14.13 -15.79
C LYS A 59 -20.24 -14.88 -14.47
N ASP A 60 -19.22 -15.56 -13.95
CA ASP A 60 -19.39 -16.29 -12.70
C ASP A 60 -19.46 -15.30 -11.51
N PRO A 61 -20.56 -15.30 -10.73
CA PRO A 61 -20.72 -14.37 -9.61
C PRO A 61 -19.69 -14.62 -8.50
N ALA A 62 -19.08 -15.80 -8.44
CA ALA A 62 -18.00 -16.14 -7.52
C ALA A 62 -16.70 -15.36 -7.82
N VAL A 63 -16.42 -15.04 -9.09
CA VAL A 63 -15.23 -14.29 -9.52
C VAL A 63 -15.54 -12.80 -9.68
N LEU A 64 -16.71 -12.47 -10.21
CA LEU A 64 -17.14 -11.07 -10.44
C LEU A 64 -17.29 -10.28 -9.14
N ARG A 65 -17.81 -10.89 -8.07
CA ARG A 65 -18.00 -10.19 -6.78
C ARG A 65 -16.67 -9.71 -6.19
N PRO A 66 -15.65 -10.57 -5.95
CA PRO A 66 -14.37 -10.11 -5.43
C PRO A 66 -13.65 -9.18 -6.42
N LEU A 67 -13.77 -9.42 -7.73
CA LEU A 67 -13.17 -8.55 -8.76
C LEU A 67 -13.79 -7.16 -8.76
N LEU A 68 -15.12 -7.03 -8.65
CA LEU A 68 -15.80 -5.75 -8.53
C LEU A 68 -15.44 -5.04 -7.23
N ILE A 69 -15.36 -5.75 -6.11
CA ILE A 69 -14.93 -5.16 -4.83
C ILE A 69 -13.50 -4.62 -4.97
N ALA A 70 -12.58 -5.39 -5.54
CA ALA A 70 -11.21 -4.95 -5.77
C ALA A 70 -11.15 -3.74 -6.72
N LEU A 71 -11.94 -3.75 -7.81
CA LEU A 71 -11.98 -2.65 -8.77
C LEU A 71 -12.56 -1.37 -8.16
N ILE A 72 -13.67 -1.45 -7.42
CA ILE A 72 -14.29 -0.32 -6.72
C ILE A 72 -13.35 0.21 -5.65
N LEU A 73 -12.69 -0.69 -4.91
CA LEU A 73 -11.73 -0.33 -3.88
C LEU A 73 -10.57 0.43 -4.53
N ALA A 74 -9.90 -0.16 -5.53
CA ALA A 74 -8.80 0.45 -6.28
C ALA A 74 -9.21 1.79 -6.92
N GLY A 75 -10.40 1.85 -7.53
CA GLY A 75 -10.94 3.07 -8.12
C GLY A 75 -11.16 4.16 -7.08
N THR A 76 -11.70 3.82 -5.90
CA THR A 76 -11.88 4.75 -4.77
C THR A 76 -10.54 5.15 -4.16
N GLN A 77 -9.51 4.28 -4.22
CA GLN A 77 -8.14 4.67 -3.85
C GLN A 77 -7.58 5.72 -4.80
N GLN A 78 -7.74 5.54 -6.12
CA GLN A 78 -7.24 6.50 -7.11
C GLN A 78 -8.04 7.81 -7.11
N ALA A 79 -9.36 7.74 -6.91
CA ALA A 79 -10.25 8.91 -6.86
C ALA A 79 -9.92 9.88 -5.72
N ARG A 80 -9.24 9.43 -4.66
CA ARG A 80 -8.70 10.29 -3.59
C ARG A 80 -7.59 11.23 -4.09
N GLY A 81 -7.05 11.00 -5.28
CA GLY A 81 -6.12 11.92 -5.92
C GLY A 81 -4.70 11.91 -5.36
N THR A 82 -4.30 10.87 -4.60
CA THR A 82 -2.94 10.79 -4.03
C THR A 82 -1.84 10.92 -5.09
N ASN A 83 -2.04 10.34 -6.28
CA ASN A 83 -1.08 10.47 -7.38
C ASN A 83 -0.95 11.92 -7.88
N VAL A 84 -2.05 12.68 -7.93
CA VAL A 84 -2.03 14.10 -8.30
C VAL A 84 -1.23 14.89 -7.27
N ILE A 85 -1.44 14.61 -5.99
CA ILE A 85 -0.68 15.25 -4.90
C ILE A 85 0.81 14.96 -5.02
N LEU A 86 1.19 13.71 -5.30
CA LEU A 86 2.60 13.32 -5.47
C LEU A 86 3.26 14.00 -6.67
N PHE A 87 2.58 14.08 -7.82
CA PHE A 87 3.14 14.71 -9.02
C PHE A 87 3.22 16.23 -8.94
N TYR A 88 2.21 16.87 -8.33
CA TYR A 88 2.13 18.33 -8.24
C TYR A 88 2.64 18.88 -6.89
N MET A 89 3.30 18.06 -6.08
CA MET A 89 3.79 18.45 -4.76
C MET A 89 4.70 19.69 -4.80
N ASN A 90 5.59 19.77 -5.80
CA ASN A 90 6.47 20.94 -5.99
C ASN A 90 5.67 22.21 -6.29
N GLU A 91 4.67 22.15 -7.15
CA GLU A 91 3.82 23.30 -7.51
C GLU A 91 2.91 23.74 -6.35
N ILE A 92 2.40 22.78 -5.58
CA ILE A 92 1.63 23.02 -4.35
C ILE A 92 2.51 23.78 -3.34
N PHE A 93 3.76 23.36 -3.15
CA PHE A 93 4.68 24.05 -2.25
C PHE A 93 5.15 25.40 -2.77
N TYR A 94 5.42 25.51 -4.07
CA TYR A 94 5.77 26.77 -4.71
C TYR A 94 4.67 27.84 -4.54
N SER A 95 3.41 27.43 -4.61
CA SER A 95 2.26 28.33 -4.42
C SER A 95 1.93 28.66 -2.96
N ALA A 96 2.29 27.79 -2.00
CA ALA A 96 1.93 27.95 -0.59
C ALA A 96 3.06 28.52 0.31
N SER A 97 4.31 28.46 -0.13
CA SER A 97 5.48 28.78 0.69
C SER A 97 6.66 29.24 -0.17
N GLN A 98 7.12 30.48 0.02
CA GLN A 98 8.37 30.97 -0.59
C GLN A 98 9.59 30.90 0.36
N SER A 99 9.38 30.53 1.63
CA SER A 99 10.42 30.61 2.67
C SER A 99 11.45 29.47 2.59
N ILE A 100 11.06 28.31 2.04
CA ILE A 100 11.92 27.13 1.89
C ILE A 100 11.79 26.66 0.44
N GLU A 101 12.91 26.22 -0.14
CA GLU A 101 12.93 25.66 -1.49
C GLU A 101 11.94 24.48 -1.61
N PRO A 102 10.97 24.52 -2.55
CA PRO A 102 9.96 23.49 -2.70
C PRO A 102 10.54 22.08 -2.85
N SER A 103 11.68 21.95 -3.54
CA SER A 103 12.35 20.67 -3.73
C SER A 103 12.83 20.03 -2.42
N ILE A 104 13.30 20.84 -1.46
CA ILE A 104 13.68 20.35 -0.12
C ILE A 104 12.45 19.86 0.64
N GLN A 105 11.32 20.57 0.53
CA GLN A 105 10.06 20.16 1.18
C GLN A 105 9.55 18.83 0.61
N VAL A 106 9.61 18.62 -0.71
CA VAL A 106 9.25 17.35 -1.34
C VAL A 106 10.13 16.21 -0.84
N ILE A 107 11.45 16.40 -0.75
CA ILE A 107 12.39 15.39 -0.26
C ILE A 107 12.05 14.97 1.17
N ILE A 108 11.72 15.92 2.04
CA ILE A 108 11.32 15.64 3.43
C ILE A 108 10.06 14.78 3.46
N VAL A 109 9.03 15.13 2.68
CA VAL A 109 7.77 14.38 2.63
C VAL A 109 8.00 12.95 2.14
N VAL A 110 8.82 12.76 1.11
CA VAL A 110 9.16 11.42 0.58
C VAL A 110 10.00 10.62 1.58
N ALA A 111 10.95 11.24 2.28
CA ALA A 111 11.73 10.55 3.32
C ALA A 111 10.83 10.05 4.46
N VAL A 112 9.87 10.89 4.89
CA VAL A 112 8.84 10.53 5.88
C VAL A 112 7.99 9.36 5.36
N GLN A 113 7.62 9.38 4.08
CA GLN A 113 6.88 8.29 3.43
C GLN A 113 7.62 6.95 3.53
N VAL A 114 8.92 6.93 3.23
CA VAL A 114 9.75 5.72 3.28
C VAL A 114 9.85 5.17 4.71
N VAL A 115 10.10 6.03 5.69
CA VAL A 115 10.18 5.62 7.11
C VAL A 115 8.87 5.01 7.56
N PHE A 116 7.74 5.66 7.28
CA PHE A 116 6.44 5.13 7.68
C PHE A 116 6.06 3.86 6.95
N THR A 117 6.45 3.71 5.68
CA THR A 117 6.25 2.46 4.94
C THR A 117 6.99 1.29 5.61
N PHE A 118 8.21 1.52 6.09
CA PHE A 118 8.97 0.52 6.83
C PHE A 118 8.31 0.17 8.16
N VAL A 119 7.84 1.17 8.92
CA VAL A 119 7.09 0.96 10.16
C VAL A 119 5.82 0.14 9.90
N THR A 120 5.08 0.45 8.84
CA THR A 120 3.89 -0.31 8.43
C THR A 120 4.21 -1.75 8.09
N ALA A 121 5.31 -2.02 7.39
CA ALA A 121 5.74 -3.38 7.09
C ALA A 121 6.00 -4.20 8.36
N LEU A 122 6.50 -3.57 9.43
CA LEU A 122 6.67 -4.23 10.73
C LEU A 122 5.36 -4.38 11.51
N LEU A 123 4.42 -3.44 11.34
CA LEU A 123 3.16 -3.42 12.09
C LEU A 123 2.03 -4.22 11.43
N ILE A 124 2.24 -4.75 10.22
CA ILE A 124 1.19 -5.44 9.45
C ILE A 124 0.64 -6.68 10.16
N ASP A 125 1.47 -7.32 11.00
CA ASP A 125 1.12 -8.51 11.77
C ASP A 125 0.15 -8.22 12.94
N LEU A 126 -0.02 -6.95 13.34
CA LEU A 126 -0.94 -6.56 14.42
C LEU A 126 -2.42 -6.50 13.98
N GLY A 127 -2.70 -6.61 12.68
CA GLY A 127 -4.07 -6.75 12.17
C GLY A 127 -4.43 -5.75 11.07
N ARG A 128 -4.74 -6.28 9.88
CA ARG A 128 -5.02 -5.52 8.65
C ARG A 128 -6.16 -4.49 8.76
N ARG A 129 -7.22 -4.79 9.52
CA ARG A 129 -8.41 -3.90 9.64
C ARG A 129 -8.15 -2.67 10.52
N VAL A 130 -7.40 -2.84 11.61
CA VAL A 130 -7.08 -1.74 12.52
C VAL A 130 -6.12 -0.76 11.85
N LEU A 131 -5.15 -1.28 11.11
CA LEU A 131 -4.17 -0.49 10.37
C LEU A 131 -4.82 0.40 9.30
N LEU A 132 -5.82 -0.12 8.58
CA LEU A 132 -6.60 0.63 7.60
C LEU A 132 -7.43 1.76 8.24
N LEU A 133 -8.08 1.50 9.38
CA LEU A 133 -8.90 2.50 10.07
C LEU A 133 -8.04 3.63 10.62
N VAL A 134 -6.91 3.32 11.25
CA VAL A 134 -5.97 4.31 11.80
C VAL A 134 -5.31 5.14 10.71
N SER A 135 -4.89 4.51 9.61
CA SER A 135 -4.34 5.22 8.45
C SER A 135 -5.36 6.18 7.82
N SER A 136 -6.61 5.75 7.72
CA SER A 136 -7.68 6.57 7.14
C SER A 136 -8.00 7.79 8.00
N THR A 137 -8.00 7.67 9.33
CA THR A 137 -8.24 8.81 10.23
C THR A 137 -7.08 9.80 10.20
N ILE A 138 -5.84 9.32 10.21
CA ILE A 138 -4.64 10.19 10.12
C ILE A 138 -4.62 10.93 8.77
N SER A 139 -4.93 10.24 7.67
CA SER A 139 -5.02 10.86 6.34
C SER A 139 -6.11 11.93 6.27
N LEU A 140 -7.28 11.67 6.86
CA LEU A 140 -8.37 12.64 6.93
C LEU A 140 -7.95 13.91 7.67
N ILE A 141 -7.29 13.75 8.82
CA ILE A 141 -6.79 14.86 9.65
C ILE A 141 -5.74 15.67 8.88
N GLY A 142 -4.80 15.01 8.20
CA GLY A 142 -3.79 15.67 7.36
C GLY A 142 -4.42 16.49 6.22
N MET A 143 -5.45 15.93 5.56
CA MET A 143 -6.17 16.62 4.48
C MET A 143 -6.93 17.85 5.00
N LEU A 144 -7.61 17.73 6.15
CA LEU A 144 -8.32 18.85 6.78
C LEU A 144 -7.36 19.97 7.21
N LEU A 145 -6.20 19.61 7.76
CA LEU A 145 -5.15 20.57 8.12
C LEU A 145 -4.60 21.28 6.89
N LEU A 146 -4.45 20.57 5.77
CA LEU A 146 -3.98 21.16 4.52
C LEU A 146 -4.99 22.16 3.96
N ILE A 147 -6.27 21.80 3.92
CA ILE A 147 -7.35 22.72 3.52
C ILE A 147 -7.39 23.95 4.44
N ALA A 148 -7.31 23.74 5.75
CA ALA A 148 -7.28 24.84 6.72
C ALA A 148 -6.08 25.77 6.48
N SER A 149 -4.90 25.22 6.19
CA SER A 149 -3.70 26.02 5.89
C SER A 149 -3.87 26.88 4.63
N TYR A 150 -4.48 26.35 3.57
CA TYR A 150 -4.78 27.10 2.35
C TYR A 150 -5.85 28.18 2.56
N VAL A 151 -6.91 27.88 3.32
CA VAL A 151 -7.96 28.87 3.63
C VAL A 151 -7.41 30.02 4.46
N LEU A 152 -6.53 29.74 5.43
CA LEU A 152 -5.88 30.77 6.24
C LEU A 152 -4.97 31.65 5.39
N GLN A 153 -4.15 31.07 4.52
CA GLN A 153 -3.26 31.83 3.61
C GLN A 153 -4.02 32.69 2.59
N GLY A 154 -5.21 32.24 2.15
CA GLY A 154 -6.09 33.01 1.27
C GLY A 154 -6.61 34.32 1.88
N GLN A 155 -6.62 34.46 3.21
CA GLN A 155 -7.06 35.69 3.89
C GLN A 155 -5.99 36.80 3.97
N LYS A 156 -4.77 36.59 3.44
CA LYS A 156 -3.68 37.60 3.36
C LYS A 156 -3.48 38.44 4.64
N SER A 157 -3.48 37.80 5.81
CA SER A 157 -3.12 38.49 7.07
C SER A 157 -1.60 38.49 7.27
N PRO A 158 -0.98 39.64 7.62
CA PRO A 158 0.49 39.77 7.76
C PRO A 158 1.08 38.97 8.93
N ALA A 159 0.25 38.41 9.83
CA ALA A 159 0.70 37.47 10.87
C ALA A 159 0.95 36.04 10.33
N LEU A 160 0.56 35.74 9.09
CA LEU A 160 0.64 34.41 8.50
C LEU A 160 1.93 34.14 7.71
N ASP A 161 2.80 35.14 7.51
CA ASP A 161 4.12 34.95 6.88
C ASP A 161 5.02 34.01 7.69
N HIS A 162 4.78 33.88 9.00
CA HIS A 162 5.46 32.90 9.85
C HIS A 162 4.87 31.47 9.75
N LEU A 163 3.78 31.27 9.01
CA LEU A 163 3.05 30.00 8.90
C LEU A 163 3.31 29.25 7.59
N SER A 164 4.34 29.62 6.83
CA SER A 164 4.73 28.98 5.57
C SER A 164 5.17 27.51 5.71
N TRP A 165 5.48 27.06 6.93
CA TRP A 165 5.78 25.65 7.24
C TRP A 165 4.53 24.78 7.43
N LEU A 166 3.36 25.39 7.62
CA LEU A 166 2.12 24.68 7.95
C LEU A 166 1.60 23.78 6.80
N PRO A 167 1.68 24.19 5.51
CA PRO A 167 1.36 23.31 4.38
C PRO A 167 2.32 22.11 4.25
N ALA A 168 3.61 22.33 4.55
CA ALA A 168 4.61 21.25 4.51
C ALA A 168 4.35 20.19 5.58
N ILE A 169 4.00 20.62 6.80
CA ILE A 169 3.66 19.70 7.89
C ILE A 169 2.33 19.00 7.63
N SER A 170 1.30 19.70 7.16
CA SER A 170 0.00 19.09 6.87
C SER A 170 0.10 18.05 5.76
N LEU A 171 0.86 18.32 4.70
CA LEU A 171 1.13 17.36 3.64
C LEU A 171 1.96 16.17 4.14
N SER A 172 2.95 16.41 5.00
CA SER A 172 3.74 15.34 5.62
C SER A 172 2.87 14.41 6.46
N ILE A 173 1.93 14.96 7.25
CA ILE A 173 0.96 14.19 8.06
C ILE A 173 0.02 13.40 7.15
N PHE A 174 -0.47 14.00 6.07
CA PHE A 174 -1.30 13.32 5.08
C PHE A 174 -0.57 12.12 4.43
N VAL A 175 0.66 12.34 3.94
CA VAL A 175 1.47 11.30 3.28
C VAL A 175 1.89 10.21 4.27
N ALA A 176 2.24 10.58 5.51
CA ALA A 176 2.50 9.63 6.59
C ALA A 176 1.28 8.76 6.90
N GLY A 177 0.10 9.39 7.04
CA GLY A 177 -1.17 8.69 7.26
C GLY A 177 -1.50 7.74 6.12
N PHE A 178 -1.31 8.16 4.87
CA PHE A 178 -1.56 7.33 3.69
C PHE A 178 -0.62 6.12 3.65
N SER A 179 0.68 6.34 3.89
CA SER A 179 1.70 5.29 3.91
C SER A 179 1.44 4.27 5.01
N PHE A 180 0.84 4.71 6.12
CA PHE A 180 0.65 3.87 7.29
C PHE A 180 -0.25 2.65 7.07
N GLY A 181 -1.19 2.71 6.12
CA GLY A 181 -2.18 1.63 5.98
C GLY A 181 -2.76 1.42 4.60
N LEU A 182 -2.57 2.32 3.63
CA LEU A 182 -3.10 2.15 2.26
C LEU A 182 -2.06 1.72 1.25
N GLY A 183 -0.77 2.02 1.49
CA GLY A 183 0.33 1.62 0.61
C GLY A 183 0.46 0.10 0.39
N PRO A 184 0.37 -0.74 1.43
CA PRO A 184 0.50 -2.19 1.29
C PRO A 184 -0.85 -2.92 1.09
N VAL A 185 -1.96 -2.19 1.07
CA VAL A 185 -3.30 -2.79 0.95
C VAL A 185 -4.02 -2.33 -0.33
N PRO A 186 -3.65 -2.89 -1.48
CA PRO A 186 -4.62 -3.35 -2.46
C PRO A 186 -5.25 -4.68 -2.02
#